data_AF-A0A8S4A4D5-F1
#
_entry.id   AF-A0A8S4A4D5-F1
#
_cell.length_a   1.000
_cell.length_b   1.000
_cell.length_c   1.000
_cell.angle_alpha   90.00
_cell.angle_beta   90.00
_cell.angle_gamma   90.00
#
_symmetry.space_group_name_H-M   'P 1'
#
loop_
_entity.id
_entity.type
_entity.pdbx_description
1 polymer ?
#
loop_
_entity_poly.entity_id
_entity_poly.type
_entity_poly.pdbx_seq_one_letter_code
_entity_poly.pdbx_strand_id
1 'polypeptide(L)' 'MNQRVSGLVEVHGTVTSKNSLRCDHLVTFSEEESQQFDVALYQKAIEYTHRCSSLYIQGGIMED' A
#
# COMPACT_ATOMS: atom_id res chain seq x y z
N MET A 1 12.76 15.87 -2.09
CA MET A 1 11.31 15.82 -2.36
C MET A 1 10.63 16.77 -1.38
N ASN A 2 10.20 17.96 -1.81
CA ASN A 2 9.55 18.97 -0.97
C ASN A 2 8.11 19.23 -1.43
N GLN A 3 7.35 18.17 -1.71
CA GLN A 3 5.96 18.28 -2.08
C GLN A 3 5.10 18.09 -0.82
N ARG A 4 4.22 19.05 -0.54
CA ARG A 4 3.23 18.88 0.52
C ARG A 4 2.24 17.82 0.05
N VAL A 5 2.18 16.72 0.80
CA VAL A 5 1.25 15.63 0.54
C VAL A 5 0.03 15.85 1.42
N SER A 6 -1.16 15.78 0.84
CA SER A 6 -2.44 15.91 1.52
C SER A 6 -3.42 14.87 1.00
N GLY A 7 -4.28 14.33 1.87
CA GLY A 7 -5.23 13.28 1.49
C GLY A 7 -4.63 11.87 1.57
N LEU A 8 -5.15 10.96 0.76
CA LEU A 8 -4.74 9.55 0.75
C LEU A 8 -3.50 9.33 -0.13
N VAL A 9 -2.62 8.43 0.31
CA VAL A 9 -1.33 8.17 -0.35
C VAL A 9 -1.03 6.69 -0.29
N GLU A 10 -0.58 6.13 -1.40
CA GLU A 10 0.04 4.82 -1.44
C GLU A 10 1.56 4.98 -1.30
N VAL A 11 2.13 4.37 -0.25
CA VAL A 11 3.55 4.47 0.07
C VAL A 11 4.21 3.11 -0.12
N HIS A 12 5.22 3.08 -0.99
CA HIS A 12 6.05 1.91 -1.25
C HIS A 12 7.39 2.10 -0.55
N GLY A 13 7.83 1.09 0.19
CA GLY A 13 9.08 1.20 0.91
C GLY A 13 9.44 -0.02 1.74
N THR A 14 10.51 0.13 2.50
CA THR A 14 11.02 -0.93 3.39
C THR A 14 10.60 -0.66 4.83
N VAL A 15 9.99 -1.65 5.50
CA VAL A 15 9.70 -1.58 6.94
C VAL A 15 11.02 -1.63 7.71
N THR A 16 11.23 -0.66 8.60
CA THR A 16 12.43 -0.57 9.44
C THR A 16 12.25 -1.31 10.76
N SER A 17 13.34 -1.56 11.49
CA SER A 17 13.33 -2.21 12.80
C SER A 17 12.55 -1.44 13.89
N LYS A 18 12.20 -0.18 13.64
CA LYS A 18 11.40 0.65 14.57
C LYS A 18 9.91 0.64 14.24
N ASN A 19 9.45 -0.30 13.40
CA ASN A 19 8.07 -0.38 12.91
C ASN A 19 7.63 0.91 12.17
N SER A 20 8.57 1.60 11.55
CA SER A 20 8.31 2.73 10.65
C SER A 20 8.68 2.35 9.23
N LEU A 21 7.98 2.89 8.23
CA LEU A 21 8.27 2.66 6.83
C LEU A 21 9.29 3.69 6.33
N ARG A 22 10.41 3.23 5.75
CA ARG A 22 11.27 4.09 4.95
C ARG A 22 10.70 4.15 3.54
N CYS A 23 10.13 5.29 3.18
CA CYS A 23 9.51 5.53 1.88
C CYS A 23 10.58 5.56 0.77
N ASP A 24 10.39 4.74 -0.26
CA ASP A 24 11.20 4.72 -1.48
C ASP A 24 10.43 5.40 -2.64
N HIS A 25 9.11 5.15 -2.71
CA HIS A 25 8.21 5.77 -3.68
C HIS A 25 6.85 6.08 -3.05
N LEU A 26 6.16 7.09 -3.57
CA LEU A 26 4.80 7.44 -3.15
C LEU A 26 3.95 7.86 -4.34
N VAL A 27 2.66 7.54 -4.26
CA VAL A 27 1.63 7.98 -5.20
C VAL A 27 0.51 8.65 -4.40
N THR A 28 0.21 9.90 -4.73
CA THR A 28 -0.89 10.66 -4.09
C THR A 28 -2.18 10.44 -4.86
N PHE A 29 -3.25 10.14 -4.16
CA PHE A 29 -4.59 10.09 -4.73
C PHE A 29 -5.08 11.52 -4.94
N SER A 30 -5.83 11.77 -6.01
CA SER A 30 -6.52 13.05 -6.18
C SER A 30 -7.55 13.26 -5.06
N GLU A 31 -8.04 14.48 -4.91
CA GLU A 31 -9.05 14.79 -3.89
C GLU A 31 -10.35 14.00 -4.10
N GLU A 32 -10.80 13.88 -5.36
CA GLU A 32 -11.98 13.11 -5.73
C GLU A 32 -11.80 11.62 -5.39
N GLU A 33 -10.67 11.03 -5.78
CA GLU A 33 -10.35 9.63 -5.48
C GLU A 33 -10.23 9.40 -3.97
N SER A 34 -9.61 10.33 -3.23
CA SER A 34 -9.47 10.25 -1.78
C SER A 34 -10.83 10.25 -1.06
N GLN A 35 -11.82 11.00 -1.56
CA GLN A 35 -13.16 11.07 -0.97
C GLN A 35 -14.00 9.82 -1.27
N GLN A 36 -13.79 9.19 -2.43
CA GLN A 36 -14.52 7.99 -2.84
C GLN A 36 -13.84 6.69 -2.37
N PHE A 37 -12.61 6.77 -1.89
CA PHE A 37 -11.86 5.59 -1.45
C PHE A 37 -12.43 5.00 -0.16
N ASP A 38 -13.02 3.82 -0.25
CA ASP A 38 -13.48 3.07 0.91
C ASP A 38 -12.31 2.33 1.60
N VAL A 39 -11.74 2.99 2.61
CA VAL A 39 -10.65 2.45 3.43
C VAL A 39 -11.06 1.15 4.14
N ALA A 40 -12.33 1.02 4.55
CA ALA A 40 -12.79 -0.18 5.26
C ALA A 40 -12.91 -1.39 4.32
N LEU A 41 -13.36 -1.16 3.08
CA LEU A 41 -13.34 -2.18 2.03
C LEU A 41 -11.90 -2.57 1.65
N TYR A 42 -11.01 -1.59 1.49
CA TYR A 42 -9.60 -1.85 1.21
C TYR A 42 -8.92 -2.67 2.31
N GLN A 43 -9.18 -2.34 3.58
CA GLN A 43 -8.68 -3.11 4.73
C GLN A 43 -9.17 -4.57 4.69
N LYS A 44 -10.45 -4.80 4.38
CA LYS A 44 -10.97 -6.17 4.20
C LYS A 44 -10.28 -6.90 3.06
N ALA A 45 -10.01 -6.21 1.94
CA ALA A 45 -9.28 -6.80 0.83
C ALA A 45 -7.87 -7.25 1.25
N ILE A 46 -7.15 -6.43 2.02
CA ILE A 46 -5.84 -6.80 2.60
C ILE A 46 -5.97 -8.03 3.49
N GLU A 47 -6.98 -8.11 4.35
CA GLU A 47 -7.19 -9.29 5.19
C GLU A 47 -7.41 -10.55 4.35
N TYR A 48 -8.17 -10.45 3.25
CA TYR A 48 -8.35 -11.57 2.31
C TYR A 48 -7.07 -11.96 1.59
N THR A 49 -6.21 -11.01 1.18
CA THR A 49 -4.94 -11.36 0.52
C THR A 49 -4.03 -12.18 1.43
N HIS A 50 -4.02 -11.86 2.73
CA HIS A 50 -3.24 -12.62 3.71
C HIS A 50 -3.89 -13.97 4.05
N ARG A 51 -5.23 -14.01 4.21
CA ARG A 51 -5.96 -15.25 4.53
C ARG A 51 -6.00 -16.24 3.38
N CYS A 52 -5.98 -15.75 2.14
CA CYS A 52 -6.06 -16.52 0.91
C CYS A 52 -4.76 -16.40 0.09
N SER A 53 -3.61 -16.48 0.76
CA SER A 53 -2.29 -16.28 0.14
C SER A 53 -2.00 -17.21 -1.05
N SER A 54 -2.60 -18.40 -1.08
CA SER A 54 -2.51 -19.33 -2.23
C SER A 54 -3.24 -18.85 -3.48
N LEU A 55 -4.17 -17.90 -3.36
CA LEU A 55 -4.94 -17.30 -4.46
C LEU A 55 -4.41 -15.91 -4.85
N TYR A 56 -3.61 -15.30 -3.98
CA TYR A 56 -3.00 -13.99 -4.20
C TYR A 56 -1.48 -14.11 -4.03
N ILE A 57 -0.82 -14.59 -5.06
CA ILE A 57 0.62 -14.87 -5.05
C ILE A 57 1.40 -13.56 -5.00
N GLN A 58 2.06 -13.30 -3.86
CA GLN A 58 2.97 -12.17 -3.68
C GLN A 58 4.40 -12.60 -4.00
N GLY A 59 4.90 -12.21 -5.18
CA GLY A 59 6.22 -12.61 -5.67
C GLY A 59 6.22 -14.07 -6.15
N GLY A 60 6.42 -14.26 -7.46
CA GLY A 60 6.77 -15.58 -7.98
C GLY A 60 8.18 -15.96 -7.53
N ILE A 61 8.51 -17.25 -7.54
CA ILE A 61 9.91 -17.69 -7.60
C ILE A 61 10.51 -16.94 -8.79
N MET A 62 11.40 -15.98 -8.54
CA MET A 62 12.26 -15.50 -9.61
C MET A 62 13.12 -16.72 -9.95
N GLU A 63 12.84 -17.38 -11.08
CA GLU A 63 13.82 -18.29 -11.66
C GLU A 63 15.08 -17.46 -11.93
N ASP A 64 16.17 -17.83 -11.26
CA ASP A 64 17.50 -17.22 -11.43
C ASP A 64 18.00 -17.29 -12.89
#